data_AF-A0A2R4NCR5-F1
#
_entry.id   AF-A0A2R4NCR5-F1
#
_cell.length_a   1.000
_cell.length_b   1.000
_cell.length_c   1.000
_cell.angle_alpha   90.00
_cell.angle_beta   90.00
_cell.angle_gamma   90.00
#
_symmetry.space_group_name_H-M   'P 1'
#
loop_
_entity.id
_entity.type
_entity.pdbx_description
1 polymer ?
#
loop_
_entity_poly.entity_id
_entity_poly.type
_entity_poly.pdbx_seq_one_letter_code
_entity_poly.pdbx_strand_id
1 'polypeptide(L)'
;MEFEISHEFLRSMKFHLIDRDKTMHFHGKCPQCTTTIEYHEVHTSSTTIPGSSIIIPDIEEDGVMIGTCDKCAGIFKVNIVNPDYSGPSSGWEKTDFYINSDNDEAKLLKYKDLPLLTDFIDKNTVLTERNTDYDFYNHPLYICDDCEENLEIISFELLKSKWEVIAKKHWDFTNWSLSQSRGPAPNNIMIKFPFECKCGKKHDANFVSRYQENNSFEAQAFSIVNIFGSRELSDVIFGVYSKTTIMTWLYKLIARWNFLYAKIYIISPFVGHQFLKSQGKVDSWLNLLNRLNPENTSMLVRNGQSKVFKESFSKTNEISYEQMESFNLGSKLIGELKNKNDFHAKIYCAISNGRCEIMNGSSNLVEGKSYEVINFDVIDSYTKTFEKFLKPLGIDNISNDLSSLRSNEYSLIFDENNSFNAFTYHLYPEDYINFSIFNINPNSSR
;
A
#
# COMPACT_ATOMS: atom_id res chain seq x y z
N MET A 1 -38.58 28.61 22.56
CA MET A 1 -39.38 27.56 21.91
C MET A 1 -38.36 26.50 21.53
N GLU A 2 -38.18 25.49 22.36
CA GLU A 2 -37.28 24.37 22.03
C GLU A 2 -37.97 23.56 20.94
N PHE A 3 -37.36 23.52 19.76
CA PHE A 3 -37.82 22.68 18.66
C PHE A 3 -37.36 21.27 18.99
N GLU A 4 -38.27 20.42 19.46
CA GLU A 4 -37.97 19.01 19.68
C GLU A 4 -37.92 18.32 18.32
N ILE A 5 -36.71 17.96 17.89
CA ILE A 5 -36.51 17.27 16.62
C ILE A 5 -36.98 15.84 16.79
N SER A 6 -38.01 15.43 16.06
CA SER A 6 -38.53 14.05 16.14
C SER A 6 -37.47 13.03 15.72
N HIS A 7 -37.48 11.85 16.34
CA HIS A 7 -36.59 10.74 15.98
C HIS A 7 -36.75 10.29 14.52
N GLU A 8 -37.98 10.36 13.98
CA GLU A 8 -38.27 10.04 12.58
C GLU A 8 -37.60 11.04 11.62
N PHE A 9 -37.63 12.33 11.95
CA PHE A 9 -36.89 13.35 11.20
C PHE A 9 -35.38 13.11 11.28
N LEU A 10 -34.85 12.80 12.46
CA LEU A 10 -33.43 12.47 12.64
C LEU A 10 -33.03 11.29 11.74
N ARG A 11 -33.79 10.18 11.75
CA ARG A 11 -33.54 9.03 10.86
C ARG A 11 -33.57 9.41 9.38
N SER A 12 -34.48 10.30 8.96
CA SER A 12 -34.51 10.78 7.57
C SER A 12 -33.26 11.55 7.15
N MET A 13 -32.54 12.13 8.12
CA MET A 13 -31.30 12.89 7.91
C MET A 13 -30.04 12.02 8.07
N LYS A 14 -30.16 10.77 8.54
CA LYS A 14 -29.03 9.90 8.93
C LYS A 14 -27.97 9.72 7.84
N PHE A 15 -28.38 9.64 6.56
CA PHE A 15 -27.44 9.59 5.43
C PHE A 15 -26.47 10.78 5.39
N HIS A 16 -26.92 11.98 5.77
CA HIS A 16 -26.10 13.19 5.81
C HIS A 16 -25.18 13.26 7.04
N LEU A 17 -25.39 12.38 8.02
CA LEU A 17 -24.61 12.30 9.25
C LEU A 17 -23.53 11.23 9.18
N ILE A 18 -23.49 10.41 8.12
CA ILE A 18 -22.50 9.35 7.95
C ILE A 18 -21.09 9.93 8.03
N ASP A 19 -20.33 9.43 8.99
CA ASP A 19 -18.94 9.78 9.20
C ASP A 19 -18.05 8.64 8.68
N ARG A 20 -17.41 8.90 7.54
CA ARG A 20 -16.51 7.92 6.90
C ARG A 20 -15.26 7.67 7.73
N ASP A 21 -14.81 8.65 8.51
CA ASP A 21 -13.59 8.54 9.32
C ASP A 21 -13.85 7.72 10.59
N LYS A 22 -15.10 7.67 11.06
CA LYS A 22 -15.53 6.79 12.16
C LYS A 22 -15.99 5.41 11.73
N THR A 23 -16.25 5.19 10.43
CA THR A 23 -16.75 3.89 9.95
C THR A 23 -15.72 2.80 10.23
N MET A 24 -16.16 1.76 10.95
CA MET A 24 -15.30 0.63 11.33
C MET A 24 -15.41 -0.49 10.30
N HIS A 25 -14.34 -1.25 10.13
CA HIS A 25 -14.30 -2.37 9.19
C HIS A 25 -13.91 -3.63 9.95
N PHE A 26 -14.55 -4.76 9.65
CA PHE A 26 -14.37 -5.98 10.41
C PHE A 26 -14.10 -7.17 9.51
N HIS A 27 -13.29 -8.09 10.03
CA HIS A 27 -13.10 -9.43 9.51
C HIS A 27 -13.77 -10.40 10.47
N GLY A 28 -14.79 -11.12 10.02
CA GLY A 28 -15.56 -12.07 10.82
C GLY A 28 -15.42 -13.50 10.32
N LYS A 29 -15.69 -14.48 11.18
CA LYS A 29 -15.79 -15.89 10.80
C LYS A 29 -17.23 -16.29 10.60
N CYS A 30 -17.54 -16.84 9.42
CA CYS A 30 -18.83 -17.47 9.18
C CYS A 30 -19.11 -18.50 10.30
N PRO A 31 -20.22 -18.38 11.05
CA PRO A 31 -20.51 -19.28 12.18
C PRO A 31 -20.68 -20.76 11.80
N GLN A 32 -20.87 -21.04 10.51
CA GLN A 32 -21.13 -22.39 10.02
C GLN A 32 -19.90 -23.03 9.38
N CYS A 33 -19.16 -22.29 8.53
CA CYS A 33 -18.05 -22.84 7.75
C CYS A 33 -16.68 -22.19 8.01
N THR A 34 -16.60 -21.29 9.00
CA THR A 34 -15.39 -20.59 9.47
C THR A 34 -14.60 -19.83 8.39
N THR A 35 -15.20 -19.64 7.22
CA THR A 35 -14.62 -18.82 6.17
C THR A 35 -14.66 -17.36 6.60
N THR A 36 -13.58 -16.63 6.34
CA THR A 36 -13.50 -15.20 6.63
C THR A 36 -14.46 -14.45 5.73
N ILE A 37 -15.23 -13.56 6.32
CA ILE A 37 -16.10 -12.60 5.66
C ILE A 37 -15.75 -11.19 6.12
N GLU A 38 -16.03 -10.19 5.31
CA GLU A 38 -15.71 -8.79 5.60
C GLU A 38 -16.98 -7.94 5.63
N TYR A 39 -17.06 -7.01 6.56
CA TYR A 39 -18.19 -6.09 6.70
C TYR A 39 -17.73 -4.76 7.28
N HIS A 40 -18.60 -3.76 7.23
CA HIS A 40 -18.34 -2.44 7.82
C HIS A 40 -19.53 -1.98 8.66
N GLU A 41 -19.21 -1.30 9.75
CA GLU A 41 -20.15 -0.65 10.66
C GLU A 41 -20.06 0.87 10.45
N VAL A 42 -21.15 1.44 9.94
CA VAL A 42 -21.26 2.88 9.67
C VAL A 42 -21.58 3.60 10.97
N HIS A 43 -20.76 4.58 11.30
CA HIS A 43 -21.01 5.52 12.38
C HIS A 43 -21.36 6.90 11.83
N THR A 44 -22.00 7.68 12.67
CA THR A 44 -22.44 9.03 12.38
C THR A 44 -21.74 10.06 13.25
N SER A 45 -21.75 11.30 12.79
CA SER A 45 -21.29 12.46 13.55
C SER A 45 -22.32 13.56 13.50
N SER A 46 -22.39 14.32 14.59
CA SER A 46 -23.22 15.53 14.61
C SER A 46 -22.76 16.51 13.55
N THR A 47 -23.70 17.22 12.94
CA THR A 47 -23.42 18.21 11.90
C THR A 47 -24.29 19.43 12.04
N THR A 48 -23.81 20.58 11.59
CA THR A 48 -24.58 21.81 11.58
C THR A 48 -25.30 21.95 10.26
N ILE A 49 -26.61 22.22 10.29
CA ILE A 49 -27.37 22.47 9.05
C ILE A 49 -26.80 23.72 8.36
N PRO A 50 -26.40 23.65 7.08
CA PRO A 50 -25.83 24.78 6.35
C PRO A 50 -26.73 26.02 6.42
N GLY A 51 -26.16 27.15 6.83
CA GLY A 51 -26.88 28.42 6.96
C GLY A 51 -27.75 28.54 8.22
N SER A 52 -27.63 27.62 9.17
CA SER A 52 -28.29 27.72 10.48
C SER A 52 -27.31 27.48 11.63
N SER A 53 -27.73 27.79 12.86
CA SER A 53 -27.02 27.41 14.10
C SER A 53 -27.54 26.11 14.71
N ILE A 54 -28.36 25.34 13.99
CA ILE A 54 -28.97 24.10 14.48
C ILE A 54 -28.00 22.95 14.24
N ILE A 55 -27.65 22.26 15.34
CA ILE A 55 -26.84 21.04 15.31
C ILE A 55 -27.80 19.85 15.25
N ILE A 56 -27.63 19.01 14.23
CA ILE A 56 -28.24 17.69 14.19
C ILE A 56 -27.30 16.75 14.96
N PRO A 57 -27.76 16.10 16.04
CA PRO A 57 -26.95 15.14 16.78
C PRO A 57 -26.63 13.91 15.93
N ASP A 58 -25.60 13.17 16.33
CA ASP A 58 -25.35 11.82 15.83
C ASP A 58 -26.50 10.87 16.17
N ILE A 59 -26.63 9.81 15.37
CA ILE A 59 -27.70 8.81 15.45
C ILE A 59 -27.06 7.43 15.31
N GLU A 60 -26.75 6.84 16.46
CA GLU A 60 -26.27 5.46 16.55
C GLU A 60 -27.43 4.56 16.97
N GLU A 61 -27.75 3.58 16.14
CA GLU A 61 -28.84 2.65 16.38
C GLU A 61 -28.38 1.21 16.33
N ASP A 62 -28.40 0.55 17.47
CA ASP A 62 -28.08 -0.87 17.56
C ASP A 62 -29.10 -1.69 16.78
N GLY A 63 -28.62 -2.68 16.05
CA GLY A 63 -29.46 -3.64 15.39
C GLY A 63 -28.70 -4.86 14.90
N VAL A 64 -29.30 -5.53 13.93
CA VAL A 64 -28.81 -6.81 13.43
C VAL A 64 -28.92 -6.86 11.91
N MET A 65 -27.85 -7.28 11.26
CA MET A 65 -27.87 -7.69 9.85
C MET A 65 -28.05 -9.20 9.73
N ILE A 66 -28.81 -9.61 8.72
CA ILE A 66 -28.99 -11.01 8.35
C ILE A 66 -28.23 -11.25 7.04
N GLY A 67 -27.37 -12.26 7.06
CA GLY A 67 -26.41 -12.52 6.01
C GLY A 67 -26.47 -13.95 5.49
N THR A 68 -26.13 -14.13 4.21
CA THR A 68 -25.89 -15.44 3.59
C THR A 68 -24.43 -15.54 3.17
N CYS A 69 -23.73 -16.58 3.62
CA CYS A 69 -22.32 -16.80 3.26
C CYS A 69 -22.18 -17.33 1.84
N ASP A 70 -21.33 -16.69 1.02
CA ASP A 70 -21.15 -17.08 -0.39
C ASP A 70 -20.58 -18.49 -0.56
N LYS A 71 -19.82 -18.98 0.43
CA LYS A 71 -19.13 -20.27 0.33
C LYS A 71 -20.01 -21.47 0.73
N CYS A 72 -20.76 -21.35 1.81
CA CYS A 72 -21.56 -22.47 2.33
C CYS A 72 -23.07 -22.26 2.22
N ALA A 73 -23.51 -21.12 1.66
CA ALA A 73 -24.90 -20.66 1.61
C ALA A 73 -25.58 -20.59 3.00
N GLY A 74 -24.78 -20.58 4.07
CA GLY A 74 -25.26 -20.57 5.44
C GLY A 74 -25.79 -19.20 5.83
N ILE A 75 -26.97 -19.18 6.45
CA ILE A 75 -27.59 -17.96 6.98
C ILE A 75 -27.12 -17.72 8.42
N PHE A 76 -26.75 -16.48 8.72
CA PHE A 76 -26.29 -16.05 10.05
C PHE A 76 -26.75 -14.61 10.33
N LYS A 77 -26.57 -14.18 11.58
CA LYS A 77 -26.82 -12.81 12.01
C LYS A 77 -25.57 -12.14 12.56
N VAL A 78 -25.49 -10.83 12.44
CA VAL A 78 -24.38 -9.98 12.92
C VAL A 78 -24.99 -8.82 13.71
N ASN A 79 -24.61 -8.67 14.97
CA ASN A 79 -24.95 -7.48 15.74
C ASN A 79 -24.10 -6.31 15.22
N ILE A 80 -24.73 -5.18 14.93
CA ILE A 80 -24.06 -4.04 14.33
C ILE A 80 -24.79 -2.74 14.65
N VAL A 81 -24.06 -1.64 14.63
CA VAL A 81 -24.63 -0.29 14.67
C VAL A 81 -25.06 0.15 13.27
N ASN A 82 -26.16 0.88 13.20
CA ASN A 82 -26.75 1.43 11.98
C ASN A 82 -26.90 0.38 10.85
N PRO A 83 -27.62 -0.72 11.10
CA PRO A 83 -27.72 -1.84 10.17
C PRO A 83 -28.42 -1.48 8.86
N ASP A 84 -29.00 -0.30 8.72
CA ASP A 84 -29.58 0.26 7.50
C ASP A 84 -28.50 0.79 6.53
N TYR A 85 -27.41 1.34 7.05
CA TYR A 85 -26.29 1.86 6.26
C TYR A 85 -25.03 0.98 6.31
N SER A 86 -24.90 0.16 7.34
CA SER A 86 -23.86 -0.87 7.46
C SER A 86 -24.10 -2.03 6.50
N GLY A 87 -23.03 -2.71 6.08
CA GLY A 87 -23.15 -3.71 5.03
C GLY A 87 -21.96 -4.66 4.84
N PRO A 88 -22.14 -5.64 3.94
CA PRO A 88 -21.10 -6.58 3.56
C PRO A 88 -20.03 -5.87 2.72
N SER A 89 -18.78 -6.28 2.88
CA SER A 89 -17.65 -5.85 2.04
C SER A 89 -17.18 -6.99 1.14
N SER A 90 -17.15 -8.24 1.62
CA SER A 90 -16.71 -9.41 0.84
C SER A 90 -17.12 -10.74 1.50
N GLY A 91 -17.42 -11.76 0.68
CA GLY A 91 -17.61 -13.16 1.11
C GLY A 91 -19.00 -13.52 1.66
N TRP A 92 -19.95 -12.59 1.59
CA TRP A 92 -21.35 -12.78 1.98
C TRP A 92 -22.23 -11.66 1.42
N GLU A 93 -23.54 -11.91 1.41
CA GLU A 93 -24.56 -10.96 1.02
C GLU A 93 -25.52 -10.65 2.19
N LYS A 94 -25.92 -9.38 2.31
CA LYS A 94 -26.92 -8.95 3.28
C LYS A 94 -28.31 -9.15 2.68
N THR A 95 -29.13 -9.94 3.34
CA THR A 95 -30.47 -10.32 2.85
C THR A 95 -31.60 -9.61 3.59
N ASP A 96 -31.39 -9.22 4.84
CA ASP A 96 -32.34 -8.45 5.65
C ASP A 96 -31.59 -7.75 6.80
N PHE A 97 -32.28 -6.90 7.54
CA PHE A 97 -31.81 -6.30 8.78
C PHE A 97 -32.97 -5.84 9.67
N TYR A 98 -32.70 -5.56 10.94
CA TYR A 98 -33.63 -4.84 11.81
C TYR A 98 -32.89 -3.97 12.82
N ILE A 99 -33.54 -2.87 13.22
CA ILE A 99 -33.06 -1.98 14.28
C ILE A 99 -33.75 -2.38 15.58
N ASN A 100 -33.00 -2.49 16.68
CA ASN A 100 -33.52 -3.00 17.95
C ASN A 100 -34.61 -2.09 18.54
N SER A 101 -34.48 -0.77 18.39
CA SER A 101 -35.44 0.22 18.91
C SER A 101 -36.82 0.17 18.22
N ASP A 102 -36.91 -0.42 17.03
CA ASP A 102 -38.19 -0.58 16.31
C ASP A 102 -39.08 -1.67 16.91
N ASN A 103 -38.52 -2.57 17.73
CA ASN A 103 -39.24 -3.68 18.34
C ASN A 103 -40.07 -4.52 17.34
N ASP A 104 -39.53 -4.79 16.16
CA ASP A 104 -40.19 -5.63 15.13
C ASP A 104 -40.27 -7.10 15.59
N GLU A 105 -41.36 -7.45 16.29
CA GLU A 105 -41.60 -8.79 16.84
C GLU A 105 -41.53 -9.90 15.78
N ALA A 106 -41.96 -9.61 14.54
CA ALA A 106 -41.95 -10.59 13.46
C ALA A 106 -40.52 -10.95 13.05
N LYS A 107 -39.64 -9.95 12.90
CA LYS A 107 -38.22 -10.17 12.60
C LYS A 107 -37.48 -10.81 13.78
N LEU A 108 -37.75 -10.35 15.00
CA LEU A 108 -37.17 -10.93 16.22
C LEU A 108 -37.49 -12.43 16.35
N LEU A 109 -38.73 -12.83 16.05
CA LEU A 109 -39.12 -14.25 16.05
C LEU A 109 -38.51 -15.02 14.88
N LYS A 110 -38.53 -14.45 13.66
CA LYS A 110 -38.01 -15.08 12.44
C LYS A 110 -36.52 -15.41 12.53
N TYR A 111 -35.72 -14.55 13.15
CA TYR A 111 -34.25 -14.64 13.18
C TYR A 111 -33.66 -15.07 14.52
N LYS A 112 -34.53 -15.45 15.47
CA LYS A 112 -34.13 -15.83 16.84
C LYS A 112 -33.05 -16.91 16.87
N ASP A 113 -33.25 -17.97 16.11
CA ASP A 113 -32.42 -19.19 16.16
C ASP A 113 -31.29 -19.20 15.13
N LEU A 114 -31.09 -18.10 14.39
CA LEU A 114 -29.95 -18.00 13.48
C LEU A 114 -28.62 -17.94 14.26
N PRO A 115 -27.56 -18.61 13.77
CA PRO A 115 -26.22 -18.48 14.33
C PRO A 115 -25.75 -17.01 14.35
N LEU A 116 -25.24 -16.56 15.49
CA LEU A 116 -24.65 -15.24 15.65
C LEU A 116 -23.16 -15.28 15.30
N LEU A 117 -22.69 -14.31 14.53
CA LEU A 117 -21.27 -14.06 14.34
C LEU A 117 -20.69 -13.42 15.60
N THR A 118 -19.83 -14.16 16.29
CA THR A 118 -19.18 -13.72 17.53
C THR A 118 -17.66 -13.64 17.42
N ASP A 119 -17.08 -14.27 16.40
CA ASP A 119 -15.64 -14.32 16.20
C ASP A 119 -15.26 -13.35 15.08
N PHE A 120 -14.82 -12.16 15.49
CA PHE A 120 -14.44 -11.07 14.60
C PHE A 120 -13.28 -10.26 15.19
N ILE A 121 -12.59 -9.56 14.30
CA ILE A 121 -11.58 -8.56 14.65
C ILE A 121 -11.89 -7.28 13.87
N ASP A 122 -11.73 -6.14 14.54
CA ASP A 122 -11.64 -4.84 13.86
C ASP A 122 -10.43 -4.89 12.91
N LYS A 123 -10.53 -4.15 11.79
CA LYS A 123 -9.55 -4.12 10.70
C LYS A 123 -8.22 -3.60 11.23
N ASN A 124 -7.41 -4.52 11.73
CA ASN A 124 -6.03 -4.25 12.07
C ASN A 124 -5.20 -4.29 10.77
N THR A 125 -4.84 -3.11 10.28
CA THR A 125 -4.08 -2.96 9.04
C THR A 125 -2.59 -3.08 9.23
N VAL A 126 -2.05 -3.25 10.44
CA VAL A 126 -0.61 -3.16 10.71
C VAL A 126 0.25 -4.07 9.80
N LEU A 127 -0.28 -5.21 9.37
CA LEU A 127 0.40 -6.18 8.49
C LEU A 127 0.01 -6.07 7.00
N THR A 128 -1.02 -5.30 6.66
CA THR A 128 -1.59 -5.17 5.32
C THR A 128 -1.49 -3.73 4.77
N GLU A 129 -1.25 -2.76 5.65
CA GLU A 129 -1.07 -1.36 5.33
C GLU A 129 0.25 -1.18 4.59
N ARG A 130 0.17 -0.44 3.50
CA ARG A 130 1.33 -0.13 2.69
C ARG A 130 1.70 1.32 2.92
N ASN A 131 2.91 1.51 3.43
CA ASN A 131 3.49 2.81 3.68
C ASN A 131 4.55 3.09 2.60
N THR A 132 4.35 4.16 1.84
CA THR A 132 5.27 4.64 0.80
C THR A 132 6.17 5.79 1.25
N ASP A 133 6.24 6.08 2.56
CA ASP A 133 7.03 7.15 3.16
C ASP A 133 8.46 7.14 2.61
N TYR A 134 8.67 8.06 1.66
CA TYR A 134 9.94 8.29 1.01
C TYR A 134 10.68 9.36 1.81
N ASP A 135 11.90 9.04 2.27
CA ASP A 135 12.70 9.99 3.03
C ASP A 135 13.41 10.97 2.09
N PHE A 136 12.84 12.15 1.87
CA PHE A 136 13.44 13.18 1.01
C PHE A 136 14.67 13.88 1.62
N TYR A 137 14.89 13.73 2.93
CA TYR A 137 15.78 14.59 3.70
C TYR A 137 17.12 13.91 3.98
N ASN A 138 17.10 12.63 4.35
CA ASN A 138 18.30 11.91 4.76
C ASN A 138 18.82 11.00 3.66
N HIS A 139 20.15 10.90 3.57
CA HIS A 139 20.87 9.95 2.70
C HIS A 139 20.28 9.89 1.27
N PRO A 140 20.40 10.97 0.47
CA PRO A 140 19.82 11.01 -0.87
C PRO A 140 20.38 9.93 -1.79
N LEU A 141 19.54 9.39 -2.67
CA LEU A 141 19.95 8.61 -3.84
C LEU A 141 20.26 9.51 -5.02
N TYR A 142 19.45 10.55 -5.22
CA TYR A 142 19.58 11.45 -6.35
C TYR A 142 20.31 12.73 -5.93
N ILE A 143 21.57 12.84 -6.37
CA ILE A 143 22.48 13.94 -6.02
C ILE A 143 22.95 14.61 -7.31
N CYS A 144 23.11 15.94 -7.28
CA CYS A 144 23.70 16.67 -8.40
C CYS A 144 25.17 16.32 -8.55
N ASP A 145 25.59 15.90 -9.74
CA ASP A 145 26.98 15.49 -9.96
C ASP A 145 27.97 16.67 -9.84
N ASP A 146 27.52 17.89 -10.17
CA ASP A 146 28.39 19.08 -10.25
C ASP A 146 28.58 19.79 -8.90
N CYS A 147 27.56 19.77 -8.04
CA CYS A 147 27.55 20.54 -6.79
C CYS A 147 27.10 19.76 -5.55
N GLU A 148 26.87 18.46 -5.69
CA GLU A 148 26.52 17.52 -4.61
C GLU A 148 25.24 17.84 -3.83
N GLU A 149 24.42 18.75 -4.34
CA GLU A 149 23.13 19.09 -3.73
C GLU A 149 22.17 17.90 -3.78
N ASN A 150 21.36 17.76 -2.72
CA ASN A 150 20.28 16.78 -2.66
C ASN A 150 19.17 17.19 -3.65
N LEU A 151 19.02 16.45 -4.74
CA LEU A 151 18.00 16.73 -5.75
C LEU A 151 16.60 16.26 -5.31
N GLU A 152 16.52 15.33 -4.36
CA GLU A 152 15.25 14.82 -3.83
C GLU A 152 14.49 15.88 -3.06
N ILE A 153 15.15 16.61 -2.16
CA ILE A 153 14.51 17.69 -1.40
C ILE A 153 14.12 18.84 -2.34
N ILE A 154 14.99 19.22 -3.30
CA ILE A 154 14.70 20.31 -4.24
C ILE A 154 13.46 19.98 -5.09
N SER A 155 13.41 18.77 -5.66
CA SER A 155 12.27 18.33 -6.46
C SER A 155 11.00 18.17 -5.63
N PHE A 156 11.09 17.72 -4.37
CA PHE A 156 9.94 17.59 -3.47
C PHE A 156 9.34 18.95 -3.06
N GLU A 157 10.17 19.94 -2.72
CA GLU A 157 9.68 21.30 -2.47
C GLU A 157 8.98 21.89 -3.70
N LEU A 158 9.51 21.61 -4.90
CA LEU A 158 8.87 22.03 -6.14
C LEU A 158 7.54 21.30 -6.37
N LEU A 159 7.45 19.98 -6.13
CA LEU A 159 6.20 19.22 -6.19
C LEU A 159 5.12 19.86 -5.30
N LYS A 160 5.47 20.21 -4.06
CA LYS A 160 4.55 20.88 -3.12
C LYS A 160 4.03 22.21 -3.67
N SER A 161 4.89 23.03 -4.28
CA SER A 161 4.45 24.30 -4.87
C SER A 161 3.56 24.15 -6.11
N LYS A 162 3.64 23.01 -6.82
CA LYS A 162 2.79 22.68 -7.97
C LYS A 162 1.53 21.88 -7.59
N TRP A 163 1.38 21.54 -6.30
CA TRP A 163 0.39 20.56 -5.85
C TRP A 163 -1.05 20.92 -6.17
N GLU A 164 -1.44 22.18 -5.97
CA GLU A 164 -2.81 22.64 -6.20
C GLU A 164 -3.26 22.36 -7.65
N VAL A 165 -2.38 22.60 -8.62
CA VAL A 165 -2.66 22.35 -10.04
C VAL A 165 -2.82 20.85 -10.30
N ILE A 166 -1.91 20.04 -9.75
CA ILE A 166 -1.91 18.58 -9.94
C ILE A 166 -3.14 17.95 -9.29
N ALA A 167 -3.46 18.34 -8.05
CA ALA A 167 -4.61 17.85 -7.29
C ALA A 167 -5.92 18.19 -8.01
N LYS A 168 -6.04 19.39 -8.59
CA LYS A 168 -7.18 19.76 -9.42
C LYS A 168 -7.31 18.86 -10.66
N LYS A 169 -6.21 18.57 -11.35
CA LYS A 169 -6.22 17.67 -12.52
C LYS A 169 -6.58 16.23 -12.16
N HIS A 170 -6.13 15.77 -11.00
CA HIS A 170 -6.54 14.48 -10.45
C HIS A 170 -8.05 14.45 -10.16
N TRP A 171 -8.57 15.50 -9.52
CA TRP A 171 -10.00 15.66 -9.24
C TRP A 171 -10.85 15.64 -10.52
N ASP A 172 -10.42 16.36 -11.56
CA ASP A 172 -11.08 16.38 -12.87
C ASP A 172 -11.17 14.96 -13.46
N PHE A 173 -10.07 14.19 -13.40
CA PHE A 173 -10.03 12.81 -13.88
C PHE A 173 -10.95 11.88 -13.07
N THR A 174 -10.88 11.93 -11.74
CA THR A 174 -11.66 11.06 -10.86
C THR A 174 -13.17 11.29 -11.06
N ASN A 175 -13.61 12.55 -11.16
CA ASN A 175 -15.01 12.86 -11.46
C ASN A 175 -15.44 12.35 -12.84
N TRP A 176 -14.59 12.52 -13.85
CA TRP A 176 -14.84 11.99 -15.18
C TRP A 176 -15.00 10.45 -15.14
N SER A 177 -14.07 9.74 -14.48
CA SER A 177 -14.10 8.27 -14.34
C SER A 177 -15.40 7.79 -13.67
N LEU A 178 -15.78 8.42 -12.56
CA LEU A 178 -17.01 8.11 -11.82
C LEU A 178 -18.27 8.37 -12.67
N SER A 179 -18.25 9.38 -13.55
CA SER A 179 -19.39 9.72 -14.41
C SER A 179 -19.59 8.79 -15.62
N GLN A 180 -18.54 8.13 -16.11
CA GLN A 180 -18.54 7.37 -17.37
C GLN A 180 -18.75 5.85 -17.20
N SER A 181 -19.35 5.40 -16.10
CA SER A 181 -19.61 3.97 -15.81
C SER A 181 -18.38 3.08 -15.55
N ARG A 182 -17.32 3.64 -14.93
CA ARG A 182 -16.15 2.90 -14.40
C ARG A 182 -15.41 2.07 -15.45
N GLY A 183 -14.58 2.74 -16.26
CA GLY A 183 -13.44 2.05 -16.87
C GLY A 183 -12.55 1.39 -15.79
N PRO A 184 -11.61 0.50 -16.16
CA PRO A 184 -10.68 -0.06 -15.19
C PRO A 184 -9.96 1.08 -14.48
N ALA A 185 -9.87 1.03 -13.14
CA ALA A 185 -9.17 2.06 -12.39
C ALA A 185 -7.66 1.99 -12.72
N PRO A 186 -6.97 3.14 -12.83
CA PRO A 186 -5.51 3.16 -12.90
C PRO A 186 -4.91 2.52 -11.64
N ASN A 187 -3.71 1.96 -11.76
CA ASN A 187 -2.98 1.42 -10.62
C ASN A 187 -2.12 2.48 -9.92
N ASN A 188 -1.52 3.39 -10.70
CA ASN A 188 -0.62 4.41 -10.18
C ASN A 188 -0.86 5.77 -10.84
N ILE A 189 -0.38 6.80 -10.16
CA ILE A 189 -0.25 8.16 -10.65
C ILE A 189 1.24 8.45 -10.78
N MET A 190 1.65 8.93 -11.95
CA MET A 190 3.01 9.40 -12.20
C MET A 190 3.02 10.90 -12.47
N ILE A 191 3.91 11.63 -11.81
CA ILE A 191 4.10 13.07 -12.00
C ILE A 191 5.50 13.29 -12.55
N LYS A 192 5.60 14.09 -13.61
CA LYS A 192 6.86 14.45 -14.26
C LYS A 192 6.96 15.96 -14.45
N PHE A 193 8.09 16.54 -14.06
CA PHE A 193 8.39 17.94 -14.35
C PHE A 193 9.90 18.24 -14.39
N PRO A 194 10.32 19.20 -15.22
CA PRO A 194 11.67 19.76 -15.19
C PRO A 194 11.89 20.65 -13.95
N PHE A 195 13.14 20.72 -13.51
CA PHE A 195 13.60 21.69 -12.52
C PHE A 195 15.09 22.00 -12.70
N GLU A 196 15.55 23.05 -12.02
CA GLU A 196 16.94 23.49 -12.05
C GLU A 196 17.58 23.33 -10.67
N CYS A 197 18.78 22.75 -10.63
CA CYS A 197 19.59 22.73 -9.42
C CYS A 197 20.15 24.13 -9.13
N LYS A 198 20.58 24.38 -7.88
CA LYS A 198 21.23 25.65 -7.49
C LYS A 198 22.47 26.00 -8.33
N CYS A 199 23.15 25.00 -8.90
CA CYS A 199 24.29 25.23 -9.79
C CYS A 199 23.92 25.59 -11.24
N GLY A 200 22.62 25.65 -11.58
CA GLY A 200 22.11 25.94 -12.91
C GLY A 200 21.92 24.72 -13.81
N LYS A 201 22.30 23.51 -13.35
CA LYS A 201 22.09 22.27 -14.09
C LYS A 201 20.61 21.90 -14.11
N LYS A 202 20.11 21.51 -15.28
CA LYS A 202 18.71 21.09 -15.48
C LYS A 202 18.55 19.60 -15.20
N HIS A 203 17.42 19.27 -14.59
CA HIS A 203 17.03 17.92 -14.21
C HIS A 203 15.54 17.72 -14.51
N ASP A 204 15.11 16.47 -14.62
CA ASP A 204 13.69 16.10 -14.73
C ASP A 204 13.36 15.11 -13.61
N ALA A 205 12.37 15.42 -12.77
CA ALA A 205 11.96 14.55 -11.68
C ALA A 205 10.75 13.70 -12.07
N ASN A 206 10.79 12.42 -11.70
CA ASN A 206 9.70 11.47 -11.86
C ASN A 206 9.25 10.95 -10.49
N PHE A 207 8.00 11.25 -10.14
CA PHE A 207 7.36 10.82 -8.90
C PHE A 207 6.26 9.81 -9.19
N VAL A 208 6.02 8.88 -8.27
CA VAL A 208 4.93 7.90 -8.34
C VAL A 208 4.19 7.79 -7.01
N SER A 209 2.89 7.56 -7.08
CA SER A 209 2.09 7.04 -5.97
C SER A 209 1.04 6.06 -6.48
N ARG A 210 0.44 5.26 -5.59
CA ARG A 210 -0.72 4.46 -5.98
C ARG A 210 -1.90 5.35 -6.28
N TYR A 211 -2.69 4.96 -7.27
CA TYR A 211 -3.96 5.64 -7.53
C TYR A 211 -4.92 5.41 -6.36
N GLN A 212 -5.60 6.47 -5.94
CA GLN A 212 -6.72 6.40 -5.02
C GLN A 212 -7.90 7.09 -5.68
N GLU A 213 -9.05 6.41 -5.75
CA GLU A 213 -10.30 6.97 -6.29
C GLU A 213 -10.96 7.90 -5.25
N ASN A 214 -10.19 8.84 -4.72
CA ASN A 214 -10.64 9.87 -3.78
C ASN A 214 -9.74 11.12 -3.91
N ASN A 215 -10.10 12.20 -3.24
CA ASN A 215 -9.35 13.46 -3.31
C ASN A 215 -8.47 13.71 -2.08
N SER A 216 -8.29 12.70 -1.23
CA SER A 216 -7.62 12.81 0.07
C SER A 216 -6.12 12.52 -0.02
N PHE A 217 -5.50 12.68 -1.20
CA PHE A 217 -4.07 12.43 -1.37
C PHE A 217 -3.25 13.72 -1.21
N GLU A 218 -2.02 13.56 -0.74
CA GLU A 218 -1.07 14.66 -0.50
C GLU A 218 0.25 14.42 -1.25
N ALA A 219 1.05 15.48 -1.43
CA ALA A 219 2.35 15.39 -2.12
C ALA A 219 3.29 14.38 -1.45
N GLN A 220 3.17 14.22 -0.14
CA GLN A 220 3.89 13.29 0.72
C GLN A 220 3.65 11.82 0.36
N ALA A 221 2.52 11.51 -0.27
CA ALA A 221 2.20 10.15 -0.72
C ALA A 221 3.05 9.71 -1.92
N PHE A 222 3.83 10.60 -2.53
CA PHE A 222 4.68 10.30 -3.68
C PHE A 222 6.06 9.85 -3.27
N SER A 223 6.59 8.90 -4.03
CA SER A 223 7.98 8.47 -3.97
C SER A 223 8.71 8.84 -5.26
N ILE A 224 10.03 9.02 -5.21
CA ILE A 224 10.82 9.29 -6.41
C ILE A 224 11.12 7.98 -7.13
N VAL A 225 10.75 7.92 -8.41
CA VAL A 225 11.16 6.84 -9.30
C VAL A 225 12.54 7.14 -9.87
N ASN A 226 12.78 8.35 -10.38
CA ASN A 226 14.06 8.75 -10.96
C ASN A 226 14.22 10.27 -10.99
N ILE A 227 15.46 10.76 -11.03
CA ILE A 227 15.77 12.14 -11.41
C ILE A 227 16.78 12.10 -12.56
N PHE A 228 16.38 12.54 -13.75
CA PHE A 228 17.28 12.58 -14.89
C PHE A 228 18.38 13.63 -14.71
N GLY A 229 19.60 13.26 -15.12
CA GLY A 229 20.79 14.10 -15.00
C GLY A 229 21.39 14.15 -13.59
N SER A 230 20.89 13.37 -12.63
CA SER A 230 21.59 13.14 -11.36
C SER A 230 22.84 12.28 -11.58
N ARG A 231 23.70 12.20 -10.55
CA ARG A 231 24.77 11.20 -10.47
C ARG A 231 24.18 9.78 -10.62
N GLU A 232 24.91 8.90 -11.29
CA GLU A 232 24.51 7.50 -11.50
C GLU A 232 24.39 6.74 -10.17
N LEU A 233 23.38 5.88 -10.05
CA LEU A 233 23.14 5.13 -8.81
C LEU A 233 24.29 4.18 -8.46
N SER A 234 25.00 3.64 -9.46
CA SER A 234 26.19 2.81 -9.24
C SER A 234 27.34 3.58 -8.61
N ASP A 235 27.41 4.91 -8.80
CA ASP A 235 28.44 5.74 -8.21
C ASP A 235 28.03 6.23 -6.82
N VAL A 236 26.73 6.40 -6.59
CA VAL A 236 26.18 6.78 -5.27
C VAL A 236 26.22 5.60 -4.29
N ILE A 237 25.85 4.40 -4.74
CA ILE A 237 25.74 3.19 -3.91
C ILE A 237 26.95 2.29 -4.17
N PHE A 238 28.15 2.81 -3.89
CA PHE A 238 29.39 2.06 -4.03
C PHE A 238 30.39 2.44 -2.94
N GLY A 239 30.69 1.48 -2.05
CA GLY A 239 31.70 1.68 -1.01
C GLY A 239 31.23 1.25 0.38
N VAL A 240 31.69 1.98 1.40
CA VAL A 240 31.50 1.65 2.82
C VAL A 240 30.61 2.69 3.49
N TYR A 241 29.45 2.27 3.97
CA TYR A 241 28.44 3.17 4.54
C TYR A 241 27.84 2.61 5.82
N SER A 242 27.25 3.49 6.63
CA SER A 242 26.50 3.06 7.81
C SER A 242 25.30 2.19 7.40
N LYS A 243 24.95 1.22 8.25
CA LYS A 243 23.74 0.41 8.06
C LYS A 243 22.49 1.24 7.86
N THR A 244 22.33 2.34 8.61
CA THR A 244 21.22 3.27 8.43
C THR A 244 21.19 3.86 7.03
N THR A 245 22.32 4.36 6.51
CA THR A 245 22.41 4.87 5.13
C THR A 245 22.00 3.83 4.09
N ILE A 246 22.50 2.60 4.24
CA ILE A 246 22.21 1.48 3.33
C ILE A 246 20.71 1.13 3.37
N MET A 247 20.09 1.08 4.55
CA MET A 247 18.65 0.81 4.67
C MET A 247 17.81 1.93 4.09
N THR A 248 18.18 3.20 4.31
CA THR A 248 17.51 4.35 3.68
C THR A 248 17.52 4.23 2.15
N TRP A 249 18.67 3.91 1.55
CA TRP A 249 18.77 3.67 0.12
C TRP A 249 17.93 2.48 -0.36
N LEU A 250 17.96 1.36 0.37
CA LEU A 250 17.12 0.21 0.04
C LEU A 250 15.63 0.57 0.05
N TYR A 251 15.15 1.31 1.04
CA TYR A 251 13.75 1.72 1.11
C TYR A 251 13.34 2.64 -0.04
N LYS A 252 14.21 3.57 -0.43
CA LYS A 252 14.00 4.42 -1.62
C LYS A 252 14.00 3.61 -2.91
N LEU A 253 14.92 2.65 -3.05
CA LEU A 253 14.96 1.72 -4.17
C LEU A 253 13.70 0.85 -4.22
N ILE A 254 13.19 0.37 -3.09
CA ILE A 254 11.95 -0.42 -3.05
C ILE A 254 10.77 0.38 -3.63
N ALA A 255 10.65 1.66 -3.30
CA ALA A 255 9.59 2.51 -3.86
C ALA A 255 9.67 2.59 -5.40
N ARG A 256 10.88 2.85 -5.94
CA ARG A 256 11.17 2.78 -7.38
C ARG A 256 10.90 1.40 -7.96
N TRP A 257 11.30 0.34 -7.27
CA TRP A 257 11.21 -1.04 -7.75
C TRP A 257 9.78 -1.55 -7.83
N ASN A 258 8.95 -1.18 -6.87
CA ASN A 258 7.52 -1.50 -6.87
C ASN A 258 6.85 -0.99 -8.14
N PHE A 259 7.24 0.19 -8.61
CA PHE A 259 6.72 0.74 -9.85
C PHE A 259 7.34 0.10 -11.09
N LEU A 260 8.68 0.04 -11.19
CA LEU A 260 9.34 -0.28 -12.46
C LEU A 260 9.47 -1.77 -12.82
N TYR A 261 9.56 -2.66 -11.84
CA TYR A 261 10.04 -4.03 -12.09
C TYR A 261 8.98 -5.09 -11.83
N ALA A 262 8.93 -6.10 -12.68
CA ALA A 262 7.94 -7.17 -12.59
C ALA A 262 8.06 -8.00 -11.30
N LYS A 263 9.29 -8.20 -10.80
CA LYS A 263 9.54 -8.98 -9.57
C LYS A 263 10.62 -8.32 -8.70
N ILE A 264 10.46 -8.39 -7.38
CA ILE A 264 11.45 -7.97 -6.38
C ILE A 264 11.87 -9.19 -5.54
N TYR A 265 13.16 -9.35 -5.29
CA TYR A 265 13.70 -10.34 -4.36
C TYR A 265 14.45 -9.64 -3.23
N ILE A 266 14.05 -9.94 -2.00
CA ILE A 266 14.72 -9.46 -0.79
C ILE A 266 15.37 -10.69 -0.12
N ILE A 267 16.69 -10.76 -0.20
CA ILE A 267 17.47 -11.92 0.23
C ILE A 267 18.44 -11.48 1.32
N SER A 268 18.23 -11.96 2.53
CA SER A 268 19.10 -11.64 3.66
C SER A 268 18.97 -12.70 4.75
N PRO A 269 20.06 -13.20 5.35
CA PRO A 269 19.95 -14.23 6.37
C PRO A 269 19.24 -13.75 7.64
N PHE A 270 19.27 -12.44 7.93
CA PHE A 270 18.72 -11.86 9.16
C PHE A 270 17.92 -10.58 8.89
N VAL A 271 16.83 -10.42 9.65
CA VAL A 271 16.02 -9.20 9.73
C VAL A 271 16.05 -8.68 11.16
N GLY A 272 16.54 -7.46 11.34
CA GLY A 272 16.81 -6.88 12.66
C GLY A 272 18.01 -7.50 13.38
N HIS A 273 18.37 -6.94 14.53
CA HIS A 273 19.43 -7.48 15.38
C HIS A 273 18.85 -8.49 16.39
N GLN A 274 19.55 -9.61 16.64
CA GLN A 274 19.08 -10.67 17.55
C GLN A 274 18.83 -10.19 19.00
N PHE A 275 19.57 -9.16 19.42
CA PHE A 275 19.49 -8.54 20.75
C PHE A 275 18.41 -7.47 20.89
N LEU A 276 17.65 -7.17 19.82
CA LEU A 276 16.50 -6.27 19.94
C LEU A 276 15.44 -6.88 20.87
N LYS A 277 14.77 -6.01 21.63
CA LYS A 277 13.53 -6.37 22.34
C LYS A 277 12.44 -6.72 21.33
N SER A 278 11.37 -7.38 21.78
CA SER A 278 10.27 -7.82 20.91
C SER A 278 9.75 -6.70 20.00
N GLN A 279 9.52 -5.49 20.54
CA GLN A 279 9.06 -4.35 19.73
C GLN A 279 10.03 -4.00 18.61
N GLY A 280 11.31 -3.82 18.90
CA GLY A 280 12.31 -3.49 17.87
C GLY A 280 12.46 -4.59 16.79
N LYS A 281 12.21 -5.86 17.14
CA LYS A 281 12.15 -6.96 16.16
C LYS A 281 10.94 -6.78 15.25
N VAL A 282 9.77 -6.48 15.80
CA VAL A 282 8.55 -6.22 15.05
C VAL A 282 8.73 -5.01 14.14
N ASP A 283 9.24 -3.90 14.66
CA ASP A 283 9.48 -2.66 13.90
C ASP A 283 10.41 -2.88 12.70
N SER A 284 11.48 -3.67 12.87
CA SER A 284 12.41 -4.01 11.79
C SER A 284 11.71 -4.73 10.63
N TRP A 285 10.75 -5.62 10.95
CA TRP A 285 9.96 -6.31 9.95
C TRP A 285 8.91 -5.40 9.32
N LEU A 286 8.14 -4.67 10.13
CA LEU A 286 7.07 -3.80 9.63
C LEU A 286 7.62 -2.69 8.73
N ASN A 287 8.77 -2.11 9.06
CA ASN A 287 9.43 -1.11 8.21
C ASN A 287 9.71 -1.63 6.80
N LEU A 288 10.03 -2.91 6.67
CA LEU A 288 10.26 -3.55 5.38
C LEU A 288 8.94 -3.99 4.72
N LEU A 289 8.09 -4.73 5.44
CA LEU A 289 6.85 -5.30 4.93
C LEU A 289 5.91 -4.23 4.39
N ASN A 290 5.77 -3.11 5.08
CA ASN A 290 4.84 -2.05 4.70
C ASN A 290 5.29 -1.32 3.42
N ARG A 291 6.56 -1.42 3.04
CA ARG A 291 7.10 -0.81 1.82
C ARG A 291 7.04 -1.74 0.61
N LEU A 292 6.94 -3.05 0.82
CA LEU A 292 6.96 -4.04 -0.25
C LEU A 292 5.55 -4.28 -0.83
N ASN A 293 5.47 -4.57 -2.13
CA ASN A 293 4.24 -5.07 -2.72
C ASN A 293 4.23 -6.62 -2.65
N PRO A 294 3.35 -7.25 -1.86
CA PRO A 294 3.34 -8.70 -1.69
C PRO A 294 3.08 -9.46 -3.00
N GLU A 295 2.41 -8.86 -3.99
CA GLU A 295 2.11 -9.52 -5.26
C GLU A 295 3.34 -9.70 -6.16
N ASN A 296 4.31 -8.79 -6.07
CA ASN A 296 5.51 -8.81 -6.92
C ASN A 296 6.79 -9.16 -6.14
N THR A 297 6.72 -9.33 -4.83
CA THR A 297 7.90 -9.51 -3.97
C THR A 297 8.04 -10.95 -3.52
N SER A 298 9.29 -11.43 -3.38
CA SER A 298 9.60 -12.68 -2.73
C SER A 298 10.78 -12.50 -1.77
N MET A 299 10.67 -13.11 -0.59
CA MET A 299 11.68 -12.98 0.47
C MET A 299 12.38 -14.33 0.71
N LEU A 300 13.69 -14.29 0.88
CA LEU A 300 14.52 -15.44 1.28
C LEU A 300 15.32 -15.08 2.54
N VAL A 301 15.02 -15.74 3.65
CA VAL A 301 15.72 -15.57 4.94
C VAL A 301 16.15 -16.92 5.52
N ARG A 302 16.94 -16.92 6.60
CA ARG A 302 17.26 -18.16 7.31
C ARG A 302 16.07 -18.69 8.10
N ASN A 303 16.05 -20.01 8.32
CA ASN A 303 14.99 -20.64 9.09
C ASN A 303 14.85 -20.00 10.47
N GLY A 304 13.61 -19.86 10.92
CA GLY A 304 13.29 -19.33 12.24
C GLY A 304 13.17 -17.81 12.33
N GLN A 305 13.58 -17.04 11.32
CA GLN A 305 13.36 -15.58 11.35
C GLN A 305 11.87 -15.22 11.37
N SER A 306 11.05 -15.90 10.56
CA SER A 306 9.59 -15.71 10.58
C SER A 306 8.99 -16.11 11.93
N LYS A 307 9.44 -17.22 12.53
CA LYS A 307 9.01 -17.65 13.87
C LYS A 307 9.31 -16.58 14.92
N VAL A 308 10.53 -16.03 14.93
CA VAL A 308 10.92 -14.95 15.85
C VAL A 308 10.05 -13.72 15.67
N PHE A 309 9.70 -13.37 14.42
CA PHE A 309 8.78 -12.28 14.14
C PHE A 309 7.38 -12.55 14.71
N LYS A 310 6.76 -13.69 14.37
CA LYS A 310 5.41 -14.07 14.85
C LYS A 310 5.34 -14.07 16.38
N GLU A 311 6.31 -14.68 17.05
CA GLU A 311 6.38 -14.70 18.52
C GLU A 311 6.59 -13.32 19.13
N SER A 312 7.36 -12.45 18.46
CA SER A 312 7.58 -11.08 18.95
C SER A 312 6.33 -10.23 18.75
N PHE A 313 5.64 -10.38 17.62
CA PHE A 313 4.39 -9.69 17.29
C PHE A 313 3.29 -10.06 18.30
N SER A 314 3.11 -11.35 18.58
CA SER A 314 2.11 -11.83 19.55
C SER A 314 2.41 -11.41 21.00
N LYS A 315 3.64 -10.96 21.31
CA LYS A 315 4.00 -10.43 22.64
C LYS A 315 3.79 -8.93 22.76
N THR A 316 3.72 -8.21 21.65
CA THR A 316 3.65 -6.74 21.63
C THR A 316 2.28 -6.21 21.27
N ASN A 317 1.43 -7.04 20.64
CA ASN A 317 0.09 -6.66 20.19
C ASN A 317 -0.97 -7.44 20.97
N GLU A 318 -2.16 -6.84 21.10
CA GLU A 318 -3.31 -7.46 21.75
C GLU A 318 -3.82 -8.69 21.00
N ILE A 319 -3.81 -8.63 19.66
CA ILE A 319 -4.17 -9.73 18.78
C ILE A 319 -2.89 -10.46 18.36
N SER A 320 -2.85 -11.77 18.56
CA SER A 320 -1.70 -12.58 18.17
C SER A 320 -1.55 -12.67 16.65
N TYR A 321 -0.34 -12.96 16.18
CA TYR A 321 -0.11 -13.16 14.75
C TYR A 321 -0.92 -14.33 14.19
N GLU A 322 -1.05 -15.42 14.96
CA GLU A 322 -1.82 -16.60 14.59
C GLU A 322 -3.32 -16.26 14.47
N GLN A 323 -3.84 -15.40 15.35
CA GLN A 323 -5.20 -14.88 15.22
C GLN A 323 -5.33 -14.04 13.96
N MET A 324 -4.42 -13.11 13.69
CA MET A 324 -4.43 -12.31 12.44
C MET A 324 -4.42 -13.19 11.20
N GLU A 325 -3.56 -14.21 11.13
CA GLU A 325 -3.53 -15.19 10.05
C GLU A 325 -4.86 -15.92 9.90
N SER A 326 -5.47 -16.34 11.01
CA SER A 326 -6.76 -17.02 10.97
C SER A 326 -7.84 -16.16 10.30
N PHE A 327 -7.79 -14.83 10.41
CA PHE A 327 -8.71 -13.87 9.79
C PHE A 327 -8.26 -13.35 8.41
N ASN A 328 -7.26 -13.97 7.78
CA ASN A 328 -6.65 -13.50 6.52
C ASN A 328 -6.03 -12.10 6.62
N LEU A 329 -5.68 -11.64 7.82
CA LEU A 329 -4.95 -10.38 8.05
C LEU A 329 -3.45 -10.62 8.30
N GLY A 330 -2.97 -11.84 8.13
CA GLY A 330 -1.55 -12.17 8.14
C GLY A 330 -0.81 -11.56 6.94
N SER A 331 0.51 -11.38 7.08
CA SER A 331 1.32 -10.88 5.98
C SER A 331 1.59 -11.99 4.95
N LYS A 332 1.15 -11.80 3.70
CA LYS A 332 1.42 -12.72 2.58
C LYS A 332 2.92 -13.01 2.40
N LEU A 333 3.77 -11.99 2.58
CA LEU A 333 5.23 -12.14 2.48
C LEU A 333 5.83 -13.04 3.56
N ILE A 334 5.24 -13.06 4.76
CA ILE A 334 5.66 -13.97 5.84
C ILE A 334 5.13 -15.39 5.58
N GLY A 335 3.92 -15.51 5.06
CA GLY A 335 3.31 -16.81 4.72
C GLY A 335 4.04 -17.53 3.58
N GLU A 336 4.51 -16.79 2.58
CA GLU A 336 5.18 -17.33 1.37
C GLU A 336 6.71 -17.36 1.48
N LEU A 337 7.24 -17.14 2.68
CA LEU A 337 8.66 -16.89 2.88
C LEU A 337 9.50 -18.15 2.59
N LYS A 338 10.45 -18.04 1.65
CA LYS A 338 11.38 -19.14 1.36
C LYS A 338 12.46 -19.18 2.44
N ASN A 339 12.72 -20.36 2.98
CA ASN A 339 13.65 -20.57 4.08
C ASN A 339 14.83 -21.45 3.65
N LYS A 340 16.06 -20.99 3.91
CA LYS A 340 17.28 -21.75 3.62
C LYS A 340 18.33 -21.47 4.71
N ASN A 341 18.97 -22.51 5.25
CA ASN A 341 19.98 -22.32 6.30
C ASN A 341 21.36 -21.97 5.74
N ASP A 342 21.73 -22.56 4.62
CA ASP A 342 23.08 -22.52 4.07
C ASP A 342 23.27 -21.34 3.10
N PHE A 343 23.02 -20.13 3.59
CA PHE A 343 23.43 -18.92 2.89
C PHE A 343 23.78 -17.78 3.85
N HIS A 344 24.66 -16.89 3.39
CA HIS A 344 25.00 -15.64 4.08
C HIS A 344 24.98 -14.43 3.14
N ALA A 345 24.59 -14.63 1.87
CA ALA A 345 24.46 -13.58 0.88
C ALA A 345 23.40 -12.56 1.32
N LYS A 346 23.66 -11.28 1.05
CA LYS A 346 22.65 -10.21 1.15
C LYS A 346 22.51 -9.58 -0.23
N ILE A 347 21.36 -9.81 -0.84
CA ILE A 347 21.08 -9.42 -2.22
C ILE A 347 19.66 -8.88 -2.22
N TYR A 348 19.50 -7.66 -2.69
CA TYR A 348 18.22 -7.00 -2.89
C TYR A 348 18.15 -6.65 -4.36
N CYS A 349 17.22 -7.23 -5.09
CA CYS A 349 17.18 -7.02 -6.54
C CYS A 349 15.77 -6.92 -7.08
N ALA A 350 15.64 -6.16 -8.15
CA ALA A 350 14.42 -5.97 -8.90
C ALA A 350 14.65 -6.38 -10.36
N ILE A 351 13.68 -7.09 -10.93
CA ILE A 351 13.85 -7.87 -12.14
C ILE A 351 12.72 -7.61 -13.13
N SER A 352 13.12 -7.39 -14.39
CA SER A 352 12.27 -7.34 -15.57
C SER A 352 12.98 -8.05 -16.73
N ASN A 353 12.27 -8.30 -17.83
CA ASN A 353 12.81 -9.06 -18.97
C ASN A 353 14.04 -8.39 -19.63
N GLY A 354 14.14 -7.05 -19.57
CA GLY A 354 15.21 -6.27 -20.22
C GLY A 354 16.20 -5.60 -19.28
N ARG A 355 15.88 -5.45 -17.99
CA ARG A 355 16.71 -4.75 -17.01
C ARG A 355 16.55 -5.33 -15.62
N CYS A 356 17.65 -5.46 -14.90
CA CYS A 356 17.67 -5.83 -13.49
C CYS A 356 18.51 -4.82 -12.73
N GLU A 357 18.04 -4.44 -11.54
CA GLU A 357 18.79 -3.62 -10.58
C GLU A 357 19.11 -4.49 -9.36
N ILE A 358 20.37 -4.44 -8.91
CA ILE A 358 20.88 -5.34 -7.86
C ILE A 358 21.69 -4.52 -6.87
N MET A 359 21.17 -4.40 -5.66
CA MET A 359 21.90 -3.88 -4.51
C MET A 359 22.41 -5.05 -3.68
N ASN A 360 23.71 -5.19 -3.50
CA ASN A 360 24.31 -6.32 -2.80
C ASN A 360 25.54 -5.93 -1.97
N GLY A 361 25.86 -6.72 -0.95
CA GLY A 361 27.01 -6.45 -0.07
C GLY A 361 26.97 -7.20 1.25
N SER A 362 27.53 -6.58 2.30
CA SER A 362 27.65 -7.20 3.63
C SER A 362 26.54 -6.80 4.61
N SER A 363 25.69 -5.83 4.27
CA SER A 363 24.61 -5.36 5.15
C SER A 363 23.38 -6.27 5.16
N ASN A 364 23.00 -6.76 6.36
CA ASN A 364 21.70 -7.38 6.59
C ASN A 364 20.58 -6.33 6.67
N LEU A 365 19.32 -6.78 6.80
CA LEU A 365 18.15 -5.91 6.97
C LEU A 365 18.06 -5.36 8.39
N VAL A 366 18.95 -4.44 8.74
CA VAL A 366 19.04 -3.85 10.08
C VAL A 366 19.69 -2.47 10.00
N GLU A 367 19.12 -1.50 10.71
CA GLU A 367 19.67 -0.15 10.84
C GLU A 367 20.73 -0.07 11.93
N GLY A 368 21.61 0.94 11.85
CA GLY A 368 22.61 1.18 12.87
C GLY A 368 23.82 1.97 12.40
N LYS A 369 24.67 2.33 13.37
CA LYS A 369 25.86 3.17 13.17
C LYS A 369 27.07 2.42 12.61
N SER A 370 27.05 1.07 12.62
CA SER A 370 28.17 0.29 12.10
C SER A 370 28.22 0.35 10.58
N TYR A 371 29.42 0.25 10.03
CA TYR A 371 29.67 0.36 8.59
C TYR A 371 29.70 -1.00 7.90
N GLU A 372 29.22 -1.05 6.66
CA GLU A 372 29.15 -2.24 5.81
C GLU A 372 29.50 -1.87 4.36
N VAL A 373 29.97 -2.84 3.58
CA VAL A 373 30.22 -2.66 2.15
C VAL A 373 28.91 -2.86 1.39
N ILE A 374 28.66 -2.00 0.40
CA ILE A 374 27.53 -2.14 -0.53
C ILE A 374 27.93 -1.75 -1.95
N ASN A 375 27.28 -2.37 -2.92
CA ASN A 375 27.39 -2.09 -4.34
C ASN A 375 26.00 -2.10 -4.98
N PHE A 376 25.83 -1.30 -6.04
CA PHE A 376 24.66 -1.31 -6.91
C PHE A 376 25.05 -1.56 -8.36
N ASP A 377 24.47 -2.61 -8.93
CA ASP A 377 24.70 -3.02 -10.31
C ASP A 377 23.40 -2.96 -11.13
N VAL A 378 23.56 -2.64 -12.41
CA VAL A 378 22.53 -2.77 -13.42
C VAL A 378 22.94 -3.86 -14.40
N ILE A 379 22.04 -4.82 -14.64
CA ILE A 379 22.27 -5.90 -15.61
C ILE A 379 21.10 -5.93 -16.59
N ASP A 380 21.36 -5.64 -17.85
CA ASP A 380 20.37 -5.65 -18.94
C ASP A 380 20.07 -7.07 -19.45
N SER A 381 19.87 -8.02 -18.52
CA SER A 381 19.49 -9.40 -18.84
C SER A 381 19.03 -10.14 -17.60
N TYR A 382 17.77 -10.57 -17.59
CA TYR A 382 17.27 -11.47 -16.56
C TYR A 382 18.07 -12.78 -16.48
N THR A 383 18.38 -13.41 -17.61
CA THR A 383 19.13 -14.68 -17.65
C THR A 383 20.48 -14.56 -16.94
N LYS A 384 21.23 -13.48 -17.19
CA LYS A 384 22.51 -13.24 -16.51
C LYS A 384 22.32 -13.02 -15.01
N THR A 385 21.32 -12.25 -14.61
CA THR A 385 20.98 -12.02 -13.20
C THR A 385 20.60 -13.31 -12.50
N PHE A 386 19.77 -14.14 -13.14
CA PHE A 386 19.32 -15.43 -12.62
C PHE A 386 20.51 -16.36 -12.38
N GLU A 387 21.35 -16.58 -13.39
CA GLU A 387 22.50 -17.49 -13.29
C GLU A 387 23.52 -17.06 -12.22
N LYS A 388 23.72 -15.74 -12.04
CA LYS A 388 24.71 -15.20 -11.09
C LYS A 388 24.20 -15.10 -9.65
N PHE A 389 22.95 -14.68 -9.44
CA PHE A 389 22.46 -14.29 -8.10
C PHE A 389 21.36 -15.20 -7.56
N LEU A 390 20.46 -15.68 -8.41
CA LEU A 390 19.24 -16.39 -7.96
C LEU A 390 19.41 -17.92 -7.96
N LYS A 391 19.93 -18.46 -9.06
CA LYS A 391 20.15 -19.90 -9.23
C LYS A 391 21.06 -20.51 -8.15
N PRO A 392 22.18 -19.87 -7.73
CA PRO A 392 23.02 -20.42 -6.66
C PRO A 392 22.27 -20.53 -5.32
N LEU A 393 21.24 -19.71 -5.12
CA LEU A 393 20.40 -19.73 -3.93
C LEU A 393 19.24 -20.73 -4.02
N GLY A 394 19.03 -21.35 -5.18
CA GLY A 394 17.91 -22.28 -5.43
C GLY A 394 16.59 -21.58 -5.64
N ILE A 395 16.61 -20.34 -6.15
CA ILE A 395 15.41 -19.63 -6.59
C ILE A 395 15.05 -20.10 -7.99
N ASP A 396 13.76 -20.29 -8.25
CA ASP A 396 13.24 -20.80 -9.51
C ASP A 396 13.38 -19.78 -10.65
N ASN A 397 13.55 -20.29 -11.88
CA ASN A 397 13.60 -19.47 -13.08
C ASN A 397 12.16 -19.08 -13.49
N ILE A 398 11.89 -17.77 -13.57
CA ILE A 398 10.59 -17.18 -13.87
C ILE A 398 10.55 -16.49 -15.24
N SER A 399 11.51 -16.78 -16.14
CA SER A 399 11.62 -16.11 -17.45
C SER A 399 10.31 -16.15 -18.26
N ASN A 400 9.57 -17.24 -18.19
CA ASN A 400 8.30 -17.41 -18.91
C ASN A 400 7.15 -16.58 -18.31
N ASP A 401 7.25 -16.19 -17.04
CA ASP A 401 6.18 -15.49 -16.34
C ASP A 401 6.34 -13.96 -16.42
N LEU A 402 7.58 -13.46 -16.61
CA LEU A 402 7.93 -12.04 -16.52
C LEU A 402 7.08 -11.12 -17.41
N SER A 403 6.68 -11.55 -18.60
CA SER A 403 5.86 -10.75 -19.53
C SER A 403 4.39 -10.66 -19.11
N SER A 404 3.88 -11.63 -18.35
CA SER A 404 2.47 -11.72 -17.96
C SER A 404 2.14 -10.99 -16.66
N LEU A 405 3.15 -10.76 -15.80
CA LEU A 405 2.98 -10.33 -14.40
C LEU A 405 2.24 -9.00 -14.20
N ARG A 406 2.07 -8.16 -15.23
CA ARG A 406 1.42 -6.84 -15.13
C ARG A 406 0.54 -6.44 -16.33
N SER A 407 0.15 -7.39 -17.18
CA SER A 407 -0.42 -7.11 -18.51
C SER A 407 -1.73 -6.31 -18.57
N ASN A 408 -2.46 -6.15 -17.46
CA ASN A 408 -3.75 -5.45 -17.41
C ASN A 408 -3.72 -4.14 -16.61
N GLU A 409 -2.53 -3.63 -16.27
CA GLU A 409 -2.36 -2.43 -15.47
C GLU A 409 -2.09 -1.22 -16.36
N TYR A 410 -2.50 -0.03 -15.93
CA TYR A 410 -2.02 1.22 -16.49
C TYR A 410 -1.86 2.29 -15.40
N SER A 411 -1.09 3.32 -15.69
CA SER A 411 -0.87 4.46 -14.81
C SER A 411 -1.21 5.77 -15.52
N LEU A 412 -1.70 6.74 -14.76
CA LEU A 412 -1.91 8.10 -15.25
C LEU A 412 -0.61 8.87 -15.27
N ILE A 413 -0.41 9.71 -16.30
CA ILE A 413 0.74 10.61 -16.38
C ILE A 413 0.28 12.06 -16.25
N PHE A 414 0.83 12.75 -15.27
CA PHE A 414 0.74 14.19 -15.09
C PHE A 414 2.11 14.80 -15.43
N ASP A 415 2.30 15.12 -16.72
CA ASP A 415 3.52 15.75 -17.23
C ASP A 415 3.32 17.27 -17.38
N GLU A 416 4.23 18.06 -16.82
CA GLU A 416 4.20 19.53 -16.93
C GLU A 416 4.18 20.02 -18.38
N ASN A 417 4.88 19.34 -19.29
CA ASN A 417 4.90 19.72 -20.71
C ASN A 417 3.51 19.63 -21.35
N ASN A 418 2.61 18.87 -20.74
CA ASN A 418 1.22 18.71 -21.16
C ASN A 418 0.25 19.36 -20.15
N SER A 419 0.71 20.36 -19.40
CA SER A 419 -0.09 21.07 -18.37
C SER A 419 -0.72 20.12 -17.34
N PHE A 420 -0.02 19.04 -17.01
CA PHE A 420 -0.49 17.98 -16.11
C PHE A 420 -1.83 17.36 -16.53
N ASN A 421 -2.13 17.31 -17.83
CA ASN A 421 -3.37 16.74 -18.33
C ASN A 421 -3.34 15.20 -18.30
N ALA A 422 -4.15 14.60 -17.42
CA ALA A 422 -4.28 13.16 -17.23
C ALA A 422 -4.77 12.39 -18.46
N PHE A 423 -5.40 13.07 -19.43
CA PHE A 423 -5.95 12.47 -20.65
C PHE A 423 -4.96 12.42 -21.82
N THR A 424 -3.73 12.90 -21.63
CA THR A 424 -2.77 12.99 -22.73
C THR A 424 -2.18 11.63 -23.09
N TYR A 425 -1.72 10.89 -22.08
CA TYR A 425 -1.10 9.59 -22.23
C TYR A 425 -1.44 8.69 -21.04
N HIS A 426 -1.67 7.42 -21.31
CA HIS A 426 -1.62 6.37 -20.31
C HIS A 426 -0.27 5.67 -20.41
N LEU A 427 0.26 5.27 -19.26
CA LEU A 427 1.51 4.52 -19.20
C LEU A 427 1.22 3.07 -18.87
N TYR A 428 1.69 2.16 -19.73
CA TYR A 428 1.56 0.73 -19.53
C TYR A 428 2.87 0.13 -19.01
N PRO A 429 2.83 -1.01 -18.27
CA PRO A 429 4.00 -1.61 -17.64
C PRO A 429 5.19 -1.88 -18.56
N GLU A 430 4.96 -2.22 -19.83
CA GLU A 430 6.01 -2.39 -20.83
C GLU A 430 6.81 -1.11 -21.12
N ASP A 431 6.21 0.05 -20.88
CA ASP A 431 6.81 1.36 -21.14
C ASP A 431 7.41 2.00 -19.88
N TYR A 432 7.17 1.44 -18.68
CA TYR A 432 7.63 2.01 -17.40
C TYR A 432 9.13 2.29 -17.37
N ILE A 433 9.95 1.32 -17.81
CA ILE A 433 11.40 1.46 -17.83
C ILE A 433 11.83 2.48 -18.89
N ASN A 434 11.27 2.39 -20.11
CA ASN A 434 11.59 3.33 -21.19
C ASN A 434 11.29 4.77 -20.79
N PHE A 435 10.12 5.00 -20.20
CA PHE A 435 9.70 6.32 -19.75
C PHE A 435 10.52 6.83 -18.56
N SER A 436 10.75 5.98 -17.56
CA SER A 436 11.29 6.44 -16.28
C SER A 436 12.82 6.42 -16.20
N ILE A 437 13.47 5.58 -17.01
CA ILE A 437 14.94 5.36 -16.99
C ILE A 437 15.60 5.95 -18.22
N PHE A 438 14.97 5.84 -19.39
CA PHE A 438 15.56 6.29 -20.65
C PHE A 438 14.93 7.60 -21.17
N ASN A 439 13.97 8.17 -20.44
CA ASN A 439 13.25 9.39 -20.80
C ASN A 439 12.54 9.31 -22.17
N ILE A 440 12.07 8.12 -22.53
CA ILE A 440 11.38 7.88 -23.81
C ILE A 440 9.86 7.94 -23.57
N ASN A 441 9.19 8.89 -24.20
CA ASN A 441 7.74 9.03 -24.07
C ASN A 441 7.00 7.79 -24.62
N PRO A 442 5.89 7.37 -23.97
CA PRO A 442 5.06 6.28 -24.49
C PRO A 442 4.47 6.66 -25.85
N ASN A 443 4.26 5.66 -26.72
CA ASN A 443 3.63 5.90 -28.01
C ASN A 443 2.17 6.33 -27.82
N SER A 444 1.81 7.49 -28.38
CA SER A 444 0.49 8.14 -28.26
C SER A 444 -0.67 7.41 -28.97
N SER A 445 -0.43 6.23 -29.54
CA SER A 445 -1.31 5.55 -30.50
C SER A 445 -1.85 4.20 -29.99
N ARG A 446 -1.88 3.99 -28.67
CA ARG A 446 -2.44 2.79 -28.04
C ARG A 446 -3.77 3.05 -27.36
#